data_AF-A0A411X0G2-F1
#
_entry.id   AF-A0A411X0G2-F1
#
_cell.length_a   1.000
_cell.length_b   1.000
_cell.length_c   1.000
_cell.angle_alpha   90.00
_cell.angle_beta   90.00
_cell.angle_gamma   90.00
#
_symmetry.space_group_name_H-M   'P 1'
#
loop_
_entity.id
_entity.type
_entity.pdbx_description
1 polymer ?
#
loop_
_entity_poly.entity_id
_entity_poly.type
_entity_poly.pdbx_seq_one_letter_code
_entity_poly.pdbx_strand_id
1 'polypeptide(L)'
;MSEHLSAPVNQNDAVIDNAVPEDFPIPVAVLDMLDEGPANAGEETDARRNAIDNVQKAYAGRFEACQDLALRLCTLIVERGEASALPAARHRLLERYRSALAAAKWTSEEEATWIAQRIAFLLKWDKVPLFRHPWRRYS
;
A
#
# COMPACT_ATOMS: atom_id res chain seq x y z
N MET A 1 39.26 35.57 6.73
CA MET A 1 37.90 35.41 7.26
C MET A 1 37.14 34.61 6.23
N SER A 2 37.07 33.30 6.40
CA SER A 2 36.50 32.36 5.42
C SER A 2 35.15 31.91 5.95
N GLU A 3 34.07 32.45 5.39
CA GLU A 3 32.71 31.97 5.66
C GLU A 3 32.49 30.70 4.81
N HIS A 4 32.44 29.56 5.49
CA HIS A 4 31.98 28.30 4.92
C HIS A 4 30.48 28.41 4.63
N LEU A 5 30.13 28.51 3.35
CA LEU A 5 28.78 28.28 2.84
C LEU A 5 28.40 26.81 3.09
N SER A 6 27.73 26.54 4.21
CA SER A 6 26.99 25.29 4.38
C SER A 6 25.80 25.31 3.43
N ALA A 7 25.80 24.39 2.45
CA ALA A 7 24.64 24.14 1.61
C ALA A 7 23.42 23.80 2.51
N PRO A 8 22.21 24.27 2.18
CA PRO A 8 21.03 23.88 2.92
C PRO A 8 20.83 22.37 2.74
N VAL A 9 20.81 21.65 3.87
CA VAL A 9 20.34 20.26 3.96
C VAL A 9 18.97 20.21 3.29
N ASN A 10 18.91 19.49 2.17
CA ASN A 10 17.69 19.25 1.42
C ASN A 10 16.75 18.42 2.30
N GLN A 11 15.75 19.06 2.90
CA GLN A 11 14.78 18.43 3.81
C GLN A 11 13.84 17.42 3.12
N ASN A 12 14.10 17.08 1.86
CA ASN A 12 13.29 16.14 1.08
C ASN A 12 13.69 14.67 1.28
N ASP A 13 14.84 14.38 1.90
CA ASP A 13 15.30 13.00 2.14
C ASP A 13 14.67 12.32 3.38
N ALA A 14 13.83 13.02 4.15
CA ALA A 14 13.28 12.51 5.41
C ALA A 14 11.80 12.06 5.37
N VAL A 15 11.17 12.01 4.18
CA VAL A 15 9.70 11.80 4.07
C VAL A 15 9.31 10.43 3.47
N ILE A 16 10.26 9.55 3.15
CA ILE A 16 9.92 8.27 2.47
C ILE A 16 9.72 7.10 3.46
N ASP A 17 10.26 7.18 4.68
CA ASP A 17 10.27 6.02 5.60
C ASP A 17 8.95 5.73 6.32
N ASN A 18 7.90 6.55 6.17
CA ASN A 18 6.63 6.38 6.89
C ASN A 18 5.35 6.62 6.05
N ALA A 19 5.45 6.64 4.71
CA ALA A 19 4.31 6.99 3.86
C ALA A 19 3.30 5.84 3.65
N VAL A 20 3.76 4.58 3.71
CA VAL A 20 2.94 3.39 3.43
C VAL A 20 2.68 2.60 4.72
N PRO A 21 1.41 2.32 5.08
CA PRO A 21 1.08 1.52 6.26
C PRO A 21 1.65 0.10 6.20
N GLU A 22 2.06 -0.45 7.35
CA GLU A 22 2.61 -1.81 7.48
C GLU A 22 1.67 -2.92 6.99
N ASP A 23 0.36 -2.66 6.94
CA ASP A 23 -0.64 -3.62 6.49
C ASP A 23 -0.87 -3.60 4.96
N PHE A 24 -0.26 -2.68 4.22
CA PHE A 24 -0.33 -2.64 2.75
C PHE A 24 0.54 -3.77 2.15
N PRO A 25 0.02 -4.56 1.20
CA PRO A 25 0.74 -5.71 0.65
C PRO A 25 2.03 -5.27 -0.05
N ILE A 26 3.14 -5.94 0.28
CA ILE A 26 4.44 -5.70 -0.37
C ILE A 26 4.56 -6.63 -1.57
N PRO A 27 4.71 -6.12 -2.81
CA PRO A 27 4.90 -6.97 -3.98
C PRO A 27 6.17 -7.81 -3.86
N VAL A 28 6.13 -9.07 -4.30
CA VAL A 28 7.28 -9.99 -4.29
C VAL A 28 8.51 -9.38 -4.97
N ALA A 29 8.33 -8.67 -6.08
CA ALA A 29 9.42 -7.98 -6.76
C ALA A 29 10.14 -6.92 -5.90
N VAL A 30 9.42 -6.29 -4.95
CA VAL A 30 10.03 -5.37 -3.98
C VAL A 30 10.83 -6.15 -2.95
N LEU A 31 10.30 -7.28 -2.46
CA LEU A 31 10.99 -8.16 -1.52
C LEU A 31 12.27 -8.75 -2.13
N ASP A 32 12.22 -9.23 -3.37
CA ASP A 32 13.36 -9.81 -4.08
C ASP A 32 14.51 -8.78 -4.21
N MET A 33 14.18 -7.53 -4.52
CA MET A 33 15.18 -6.44 -4.64
C MET A 33 15.77 -5.99 -3.29
N LEU A 34 15.06 -6.22 -2.18
CA LEU A 34 15.54 -5.97 -0.82
C LEU A 34 16.39 -7.14 -0.28
N ASP A 35 16.06 -8.38 -0.66
CA ASP A 35 16.70 -9.61 -0.17
C ASP A 35 17.95 -10.00 -0.97
N GLU A 36 18.08 -9.57 -2.22
CA GLU A 36 19.35 -9.58 -2.93
C GLU A 36 20.34 -8.68 -2.18
N GLY A 37 21.06 -9.22 -1.20
CA GLY A 37 22.01 -8.47 -0.35
C GLY A 37 23.10 -7.73 -1.15
N PRO A 38 23.92 -6.89 -0.49
CA PRO A 38 24.98 -6.16 -1.16
C PRO A 38 25.95 -7.16 -1.80
N ALA A 39 25.99 -7.18 -3.14
CA ALA A 39 27.05 -7.88 -3.87
C ALA A 39 28.34 -7.08 -3.67
N ASN A 40 29.05 -7.39 -2.58
CA ASN A 40 30.31 -6.79 -2.15
C ASN A 40 30.18 -5.33 -1.68
N ALA A 41 30.55 -5.09 -0.41
CA ALA A 41 30.45 -3.82 0.31
C ALA A 41 31.39 -2.68 -0.19
N GLY A 42 31.74 -2.65 -1.48
CA GLY A 42 32.68 -1.69 -2.07
C GLY A 42 32.18 -0.94 -3.29
N GLU A 43 31.17 -1.45 -4.00
CA GLU A 43 30.57 -0.79 -5.17
C GLU A 43 29.05 -0.93 -5.13
N GLU A 44 28.41 -0.13 -4.28
CA GLU A 44 27.02 0.22 -4.53
C GLU A 44 27.01 1.04 -5.82
N THR A 45 26.73 0.37 -6.94
CA THR A 45 26.63 1.07 -8.23
C THR A 45 25.45 2.04 -8.18
N ASP A 46 25.63 3.27 -8.66
CA ASP A 46 24.54 4.27 -8.73
C ASP A 46 23.27 3.70 -9.40
N ALA A 47 23.44 2.74 -10.32
CA ALA A 47 22.35 2.00 -10.96
C ALA A 47 21.48 1.22 -9.96
N ARG A 48 22.08 0.54 -8.97
CA ARG A 48 21.35 -0.24 -7.96
C ARG A 48 20.59 0.68 -7.01
N ARG A 49 21.21 1.77 -6.55
CA ARG A 49 20.53 2.77 -5.71
C ARG A 49 19.33 3.38 -6.44
N ASN A 50 19.54 3.80 -7.69
CA ASN A 50 18.45 4.31 -8.52
C ASN A 50 17.33 3.28 -8.73
N ALA A 51 17.66 1.99 -8.85
CA ALA A 51 16.65 0.93 -8.97
C ALA A 51 15.81 0.80 -7.70
N ILE A 52 16.44 0.77 -6.52
CA ILE A 52 15.75 0.70 -5.21
C ILE A 52 14.84 1.92 -5.03
N ASP A 53 15.36 3.14 -5.27
CA ASP A 53 14.58 4.37 -5.15
C ASP A 53 13.36 4.39 -6.07
N ASN A 54 13.50 3.91 -7.31
CA ASN A 54 12.39 3.85 -8.26
C ASN A 54 11.32 2.85 -7.82
N VAL A 55 11.73 1.73 -7.24
CA VAL A 55 10.82 0.68 -6.74
C VAL A 55 10.06 1.17 -5.51
N GLN A 56 10.73 1.84 -4.58
CA GLN A 56 10.10 2.48 -3.43
C GLN A 56 9.08 3.55 -3.84
N LYS A 57 9.43 4.41 -4.80
CA LYS A 57 8.50 5.42 -5.35
C LYS A 57 7.30 4.78 -6.02
N ALA A 58 7.52 3.73 -6.81
CA ALA A 58 6.43 2.98 -7.46
C ALA A 58 5.51 2.32 -6.42
N TYR A 59 6.07 1.77 -5.36
CA TYR A 59 5.33 1.17 -4.25
C TYR A 59 4.47 2.21 -3.50
N ALA A 60 5.04 3.37 -3.17
CA ALA A 60 4.31 4.47 -2.57
C ALA A 60 3.16 4.96 -3.48
N GLY A 61 3.42 5.11 -4.79
CA GLY A 61 2.38 5.49 -5.76
C GLY A 61 1.27 4.43 -5.89
N ARG A 62 1.59 3.14 -5.74
CA ARG A 62 0.58 2.06 -5.70
C ARG A 62 -0.28 2.14 -4.46
N PHE A 63 0.32 2.40 -3.30
CA PHE A 63 -0.42 2.65 -2.07
C PHE A 63 -1.38 3.83 -2.22
N GLU A 64 -0.91 4.99 -2.70
CA GLU A 64 -1.75 6.17 -2.91
C GLU A 64 -2.94 5.88 -3.82
N ALA A 65 -2.71 5.20 -4.95
CA ALA A 65 -3.78 4.84 -5.88
C ALA A 65 -4.82 3.89 -5.26
N CYS A 66 -4.38 2.91 -4.46
CA CYS A 66 -5.28 2.00 -3.75
C CYS A 66 -6.06 2.72 -2.64
N GLN A 67 -5.41 3.63 -1.92
CA GLN A 67 -6.01 4.45 -0.87
C GLN A 67 -7.10 5.36 -1.45
N ASP A 68 -6.82 6.04 -2.56
CA ASP A 68 -7.78 6.88 -3.29
C ASP A 68 -8.97 6.08 -3.81
N LEU A 69 -8.72 4.88 -4.34
CA LEU A 69 -9.79 4.00 -4.79
C LEU A 69 -10.69 3.57 -3.63
N ALA A 70 -10.10 3.20 -2.48
CA ALA A 70 -10.87 2.86 -1.29
C ALA A 70 -11.74 4.03 -0.81
N LEU A 71 -11.23 5.26 -0.83
CA LEU A 71 -11.99 6.46 -0.48
C LEU A 71 -13.15 6.70 -1.45
N ARG A 72 -12.92 6.61 -2.76
CA ARG A 72 -13.96 6.80 -3.78
C ARG A 72 -15.07 5.74 -3.67
N LEU A 73 -14.70 4.48 -3.48
CA LEU A 73 -15.66 3.40 -3.29
C LEU A 73 -16.45 3.55 -1.98
N CYS A 74 -15.80 3.99 -0.91
CA CYS A 74 -16.45 4.32 0.35
C CYS A 74 -17.53 5.41 0.16
N THR A 75 -17.19 6.52 -0.50
CA THR A 75 -18.15 7.58 -0.84
C THR A 75 -19.31 7.04 -1.67
N LEU A 76 -19.02 6.24 -2.70
CA LEU A 76 -20.03 5.66 -3.57
C LEU A 76 -21.01 4.73 -2.82
N ILE A 77 -20.52 3.92 -1.88
CA ILE A 77 -21.34 3.06 -1.03
C ILE A 77 -22.32 3.88 -0.19
N VAL A 78 -21.85 5.00 0.37
CA VAL A 78 -22.68 5.90 1.18
C VAL A 78 -23.73 6.59 0.31
N GLU A 79 -23.32 7.16 -0.83
CA GLU A 79 -24.21 7.86 -1.77
C GLU A 79 -25.33 6.96 -2.31
N ARG A 80 -25.03 5.68 -2.54
CA ARG A 80 -26.00 4.69 -3.03
C ARG A 80 -26.87 4.09 -1.92
N GLY A 81 -26.62 4.42 -0.65
CA GLY A 81 -27.32 3.81 0.47
C GLY A 81 -27.04 2.31 0.63
N GLU A 82 -25.92 1.81 0.08
CA GLU A 82 -25.51 0.40 0.18
C GLU A 82 -24.91 0.07 1.56
N ALA A 83 -24.68 1.10 2.39
CA ALA A 83 -24.15 0.97 3.74
C ALA A 83 -25.16 0.30 4.70
N SER A 84 -25.21 -1.03 4.69
CA SER A 84 -26.13 -1.80 5.54
C SER A 84 -25.75 -1.79 7.02
N ALA A 85 -26.74 -1.83 7.91
CA ALA A 85 -26.54 -2.06 9.34
C ALA A 85 -26.18 -3.52 9.68
N LEU A 86 -26.53 -4.47 8.79
CA LEU A 86 -26.39 -5.90 9.06
C LEU A 86 -24.97 -6.40 8.72
N PRO A 87 -24.26 -7.06 9.66
CA PRO A 87 -22.91 -7.57 9.42
C PRO A 87 -22.79 -8.50 8.19
N ALA A 88 -23.77 -9.38 7.97
CA ALA A 88 -23.77 -10.30 6.83
C ALA A 88 -23.90 -9.59 5.47
N ALA A 89 -24.66 -8.49 5.40
CA ALA A 89 -24.80 -7.70 4.19
C ALA A 89 -23.51 -6.92 3.89
N ARG A 90 -22.88 -6.34 4.93
CA ARG A 90 -21.55 -5.70 4.82
C ARG A 90 -20.50 -6.67 4.26
N HIS A 91 -20.48 -7.90 4.76
CA HIS A 91 -19.56 -8.94 4.29
C HIS A 91 -19.74 -9.22 2.79
N ARG A 92 -20.99 -9.52 2.37
CA ARG A 92 -21.29 -9.81 0.96
C ARG A 92 -20.94 -8.65 0.03
N LEU A 93 -21.17 -7.43 0.50
CA LEU A 93 -20.83 -6.22 -0.25
C LEU A 93 -19.31 -6.11 -0.49
N LEU A 94 -18.53 -6.25 0.58
CA LEU A 94 -17.08 -6.16 0.51
C LEU A 94 -16.48 -7.29 -0.34
N GLU A 95 -17.05 -8.49 -0.26
CA GLU A 95 -16.61 -9.62 -1.08
C GLU A 95 -16.90 -9.41 -2.58
N ARG A 96 -18.04 -8.79 -2.91
CA ARG A 96 -18.35 -8.37 -4.27
C ARG A 96 -17.33 -7.36 -4.80
N TYR A 97 -16.99 -6.34 -4.01
CA TYR A 97 -15.97 -5.35 -4.41
C TYR A 97 -14.59 -5.99 -4.57
N ARG A 98 -14.14 -6.83 -3.62
CA ARG A 98 -12.88 -7.58 -3.72
C ARG A 98 -12.81 -8.38 -5.02
N SER A 99 -13.87 -9.13 -5.32
CA SER A 99 -13.95 -9.96 -6.52
C SER A 99 -13.91 -9.12 -7.80
N ALA A 100 -14.63 -8.00 -7.83
CA ALA A 100 -14.64 -7.09 -8.98
C ALA A 100 -13.28 -6.41 -9.21
N LEU A 101 -12.60 -5.99 -8.13
CA LEU A 101 -11.26 -5.40 -8.18
C LEU A 101 -10.23 -6.40 -8.70
N ALA A 102 -10.23 -7.62 -8.16
CA ALA A 102 -9.35 -8.70 -8.64
C ALA A 102 -9.63 -9.04 -10.12
N ALA A 103 -10.91 -9.08 -10.54
CA ALA A 103 -11.29 -9.34 -11.92
C ALA A 103 -10.86 -8.23 -12.90
N ALA A 104 -10.72 -6.99 -12.43
CA ALA A 104 -10.27 -5.86 -13.25
C ALA A 104 -8.78 -5.95 -13.65
N LYS A 105 -8.00 -6.86 -13.03
CA LYS A 105 -6.56 -7.10 -13.28
C LYS A 105 -5.64 -5.88 -13.08
N TRP A 106 -6.17 -4.78 -12.55
CA TRP A 106 -5.38 -3.59 -12.21
C TRP A 106 -4.79 -3.66 -10.79
N THR A 107 -5.44 -4.41 -9.90
CA THR A 107 -4.96 -4.75 -8.55
C THR A 107 -4.59 -6.23 -8.45
N SER A 108 -3.60 -6.56 -7.63
CA SER A 108 -3.39 -7.93 -7.15
C SER A 108 -4.57 -8.38 -6.26
N GLU A 109 -4.68 -9.68 -5.99
CA GLU A 109 -5.68 -10.17 -5.03
C GLU A 109 -5.46 -9.61 -3.62
N GLU A 110 -4.21 -9.35 -3.27
CA GLU A 110 -3.81 -8.80 -1.98
C GLU A 110 -4.20 -7.32 -1.87
N GLU A 111 -3.93 -6.54 -2.92
CA GLU A 111 -4.35 -5.14 -3.02
C GLU A 111 -5.87 -5.02 -2.99
N ALA A 112 -6.59 -5.88 -3.73
CA ALA A 112 -8.06 -5.92 -3.70
C ALA A 112 -8.60 -6.25 -2.30
N THR A 113 -7.94 -7.17 -1.59
CA THR A 113 -8.26 -7.54 -0.21
C THR A 113 -8.01 -6.36 0.73
N TRP A 114 -6.87 -5.69 0.59
CA TRP A 114 -6.51 -4.51 1.38
C TRP A 114 -7.52 -3.37 1.15
N ILE A 115 -7.89 -3.08 -0.09
CA ILE A 115 -8.90 -2.07 -0.43
C ILE A 115 -10.24 -2.38 0.24
N ALA A 116 -10.70 -3.64 0.20
CA ALA A 116 -11.95 -4.04 0.84
C ALA A 116 -11.91 -3.85 2.37
N GLN A 117 -10.78 -4.18 3.01
CA GLN A 117 -10.58 -3.94 4.44
C GLN A 117 -10.52 -2.45 4.76
N ARG A 118 -9.88 -1.66 3.91
CA ARG A 118 -9.78 -0.20 4.05
C ARG A 118 -11.15 0.47 3.95
N ILE A 119 -12.01 0.02 3.04
CA ILE A 119 -13.41 0.47 2.94
C ILE A 119 -14.16 0.15 4.24
N ALA A 120 -14.03 -1.06 4.77
CA ALA A 120 -14.67 -1.44 6.04
C ALA A 120 -14.23 -0.52 7.19
N PHE A 121 -12.93 -0.23 7.26
CA PHE A 121 -12.35 0.69 8.24
C PHE A 121 -12.92 2.10 8.12
N LEU A 122 -12.94 2.66 6.90
CA LEU A 122 -13.46 4.00 6.62
C LEU A 122 -14.95 4.13 6.97
N LEU A 123 -15.73 3.08 6.72
CA LEU A 123 -17.15 3.00 7.08
C LEU A 123 -17.40 2.65 8.55
N LYS A 124 -16.35 2.53 9.36
CA LYS A 124 -16.41 2.15 10.79
C LYS A 124 -17.15 0.83 11.01
N TRP A 125 -17.01 -0.10 10.08
CA TRP A 125 -17.47 -1.46 10.28
C TRP A 125 -16.39 -2.20 11.06
N ASP A 126 -16.74 -2.67 12.27
CA ASP A 126 -15.85 -3.49 13.10
C ASP A 126 -15.11 -4.51 12.25
N LYS A 127 -13.85 -4.81 12.61
CA LYS A 127 -12.96 -5.77 11.90
C LYS A 127 -13.76 -6.97 11.42
N VAL A 128 -14.26 -6.86 10.20
CA VAL A 128 -15.06 -7.92 9.64
C VAL A 128 -14.02 -9.03 9.40
N PRO A 129 -14.21 -10.24 9.96
CA PRO A 129 -13.24 -11.32 9.81
C PRO A 129 -13.36 -11.87 8.38
N LEU A 130 -13.08 -11.02 7.40
CA LEU A 130 -13.35 -11.31 6.00
C LEU A 130 -12.24 -12.18 5.44
N PHE A 131 -11.00 -11.93 5.86
CA PHE A 131 -9.85 -12.47 5.16
C PHE A 131 -8.82 -12.87 6.18
N ARG A 132 -8.58 -14.19 6.32
CA ARG A 132 -7.37 -14.68 6.97
C ARG A 132 -6.21 -14.14 6.15
N HIS A 133 -5.46 -13.18 6.70
CA HIS A 133 -4.25 -12.65 6.06
C HIS A 133 -3.30 -13.81 5.75
N PRO A 134 -3.05 -14.16 4.47
CA PRO A 134 -2.10 -15.23 4.14
C PRO A 134 -0.66 -14.83 4.47
N TRP A 135 -0.37 -13.53 4.48
CA TRP A 135 1.00 -12.97 4.44
C TRP A 135 1.62 -12.72 5.82
N ARG A 136 0.84 -12.76 6.92
CA ARG A 136 1.38 -12.81 8.30
C ARG A 136 1.82 -14.24 8.67
N ARG A 137 2.59 -14.91 7.81
CA ARG A 137 3.23 -16.20 8.14
C ARG A 137 4.73 -16.10 8.40
N TYR A 138 5.29 -14.91 8.34
CA TYR A 138 6.68 -14.66 8.69
C TYR A 138 6.72 -13.55 9.74
N SER A 139 6.65 -13.96 11.00
CA SER A 139 7.01 -13.17 12.19
C SER A 139 7.61 -14.13 13.20
#